data_AF-A0A9D4FQB9-F1
#
_entry.id   AF-A0A9D4FQB9-F1
#
_cell.length_a   1.000
_cell.length_b   1.000
_cell.length_c   1.000
_cell.angle_alpha   90.00
_cell.angle_beta   90.00
_cell.angle_gamma   90.00
#
_symmetry.space_group_name_H-M   'P 1'
#
loop_
_entity.id
_entity.type
_entity.pdbx_description
1 polymer ?
#
loop_
_entity_poly.entity_id
_entity_poly.type
_entity_poly.pdbx_seq_one_letter_code
_entity_poly.pdbx_strand_id
1 'polypeptide(L)'
;MCNFDCYRFEEAIQRINGQVSIPCWDTTLDIDMVHPRTTIVFSSEFFRNSDGQVTTGPFANWVTPIGALTRNIAGGSTLFTKANIRSILTRFQTREITVPTALLQFNFEFFRNGLWKSLQ
;
A
#
# COMPACT_ATOMS: atom_id res chain seq x y z
N MET A 1 -14.98 2.14 -6.74
CA MET A 1 -15.48 3.18 -5.81
C MET A 1 -14.43 3.41 -4.74
N CYS A 2 -13.56 4.40 -4.94
CA CYS A 2 -12.56 4.87 -3.99
C CYS A 2 -12.11 6.25 -4.50
N ASN A 3 -12.98 7.26 -4.42
CA ASN A 3 -12.67 8.60 -4.95
C ASN A 3 -12.96 9.75 -3.98
N PHE A 4 -13.58 9.50 -2.81
CA PHE A 4 -13.86 10.57 -1.85
C PHE A 4 -12.82 10.68 -0.73
N ASP A 5 -12.37 9.57 -0.14
CA ASP A 5 -11.57 9.65 1.09
C ASP A 5 -10.12 10.12 0.87
N CYS A 6 -9.44 9.66 -0.18
CA CYS A 6 -8.09 10.13 -0.49
C CYS A 6 -8.08 11.61 -0.87
N TYR A 7 -9.08 12.06 -1.64
CA TYR A 7 -9.21 13.46 -2.04
C TYR A 7 -9.43 14.38 -0.82
N ARG A 8 -10.29 13.97 0.12
CA ARG A 8 -10.51 14.72 1.37
C ARG A 8 -9.26 14.78 2.23
N PHE A 9 -8.48 13.71 2.26
CA PHE A 9 -7.22 13.70 2.99
C PHE A 9 -6.16 14.61 2.35
N GLU A 10 -6.06 14.60 1.01
CA GLU A 10 -5.17 15.49 0.27
C GLU A 10 -5.55 16.97 0.49
N GLU A 11 -6.84 17.29 0.41
CA GLU A 11 -7.36 18.63 0.68
C GLU A 11 -6.98 19.10 2.10
N ALA A 12 -7.07 18.22 3.10
CA ALA A 12 -6.71 18.55 4.48
C ALA A 12 -5.21 18.86 4.65
N ILE A 13 -4.33 18.09 3.99
CA ILE A 13 -2.88 18.33 4.01
C ILE A 13 -2.54 19.62 3.26
N GLN A 14 -3.15 19.86 2.11
CA GLN A 14 -2.91 21.06 1.29
C GLN A 14 -3.31 22.35 2.02
N ARG A 15 -4.30 22.30 2.92
CA ARG A 15 -4.65 23.45 3.79
C ARG A 15 -3.55 23.80 4.80
N ILE A 16 -2.71 22.84 5.18
CA ILE A 16 -1.56 23.06 6.07
C ILE A 16 -0.34 23.49 5.24
N ASN A 17 -0.09 22.80 4.13
CA ASN A 17 0.98 23.11 3.20
C ASN A 17 0.56 22.82 1.76
N GLY A 18 0.31 23.87 0.98
CA GLY A 18 -0.16 23.78 -0.40
C GLY A 18 0.84 23.22 -1.41
N GLN A 19 2.08 22.94 -1.00
CA GLN A 19 3.09 22.30 -1.85
C GLN A 19 3.16 20.77 -1.67
N VAL A 20 2.38 20.20 -0.75
CA VAL A 20 2.39 18.77 -0.46
C VAL A 20 1.23 18.08 -1.16
N SER A 21 1.53 16.99 -1.87
CA SER A 21 0.56 16.05 -2.44
C SER A 21 0.74 14.66 -1.83
N ILE A 22 -0.26 13.79 -1.98
CA ILE A 22 -0.16 12.42 -1.49
C ILE A 22 0.70 11.60 -2.47
N PRO A 23 1.88 11.08 -2.06
CA PRO A 23 2.66 10.20 -2.91
C PRO A 23 1.96 8.85 -3.07
N CYS A 24 2.03 8.26 -4.26
CA CYS A 24 1.60 6.89 -4.48
C CYS A 24 2.75 5.92 -4.16
N TRP A 25 2.43 4.77 -3.55
CA TRP A 25 3.39 3.69 -3.35
C TRP A 25 3.23 2.64 -4.44
N ASP A 26 4.20 2.54 -5.34
CA ASP A 26 4.25 1.50 -6.37
C ASP A 26 4.94 0.23 -5.85
N THR A 27 4.13 -0.70 -5.34
CA THR A 27 4.61 -2.00 -4.83
C THR A 27 5.27 -2.88 -5.90
N THR A 28 5.07 -2.60 -7.21
CA THR A 28 5.66 -3.42 -8.28
C THR A 28 7.14 -3.17 -8.50
N LEU A 29 7.64 -2.01 -8.07
CA LEU A 29 9.06 -1.70 -8.08
C LEU A 29 9.76 -2.37 -6.90
N ASP A 30 9.08 -2.38 -5.75
CA ASP A 30 9.61 -2.93 -4.50
C ASP A 30 9.74 -4.47 -4.55
N ILE A 31 8.81 -5.16 -5.21
CA ILE A 31 8.88 -6.62 -5.35
C ILE A 31 10.00 -7.10 -6.30
N ASP A 32 10.40 -6.24 -7.25
CA ASP A 32 11.48 -6.55 -8.20
C ASP A 32 12.88 -6.33 -7.56
N MET A 33 12.95 -5.79 -6.35
CA MET A 33 14.21 -5.63 -5.61
C MET A 33 14.69 -6.97 -5.05
N VAL A 34 16.02 -7.17 -5.04
CA VAL A 34 16.66 -8.36 -4.42
C VAL A 34 16.27 -8.49 -2.95
N HIS A 35 16.10 -7.38 -2.25
CA HIS A 35 15.64 -7.32 -0.87
C HIS A 35 14.46 -6.34 -0.74
N PRO A 36 13.20 -6.80 -0.83
CA PRO A 36 12.02 -5.93 -0.73
C PRO A 36 11.88 -5.23 0.64
N ARG A 37 12.67 -5.64 1.64
CA ARG A 37 12.71 -5.00 2.97
C ARG A 37 13.55 -3.72 3.02
N THR A 38 14.38 -3.47 2.01
CA THR A 38 15.31 -2.32 1.95
C THR A 38 14.83 -1.24 0.98
N THR A 39 13.54 -1.21 0.66
CA THR A 39 12.98 -0.21 -0.25
C THR A 39 13.08 1.16 0.41
N ILE A 40 13.21 2.21 -0.40
CA ILE A 40 13.34 3.59 0.09
C ILE A 40 12.13 4.02 0.94
N VAL A 41 10.97 3.41 0.69
CA VAL A 41 9.72 3.62 1.43
C VAL A 41 9.89 3.28 2.92
N PHE A 42 10.74 2.30 3.27
CA PHE A 42 11.04 1.91 4.64
C PHE A 42 12.36 2.50 5.18
N SER A 43 12.94 3.48 4.50
CA SER A 43 14.12 4.19 5.00
C SER A 43 13.78 5.11 6.19
N SER A 44 14.82 5.63 6.85
CA SER A 44 14.68 6.50 8.03
C SER A 44 13.92 7.79 7.76
N GLU A 45 13.96 8.26 6.53
CA GLU A 45 13.43 9.54 6.07
C GLU A 45 11.93 9.46 5.77
N PHE A 46 11.39 8.25 5.56
CA PHE A 46 9.99 8.00 5.25
C PHE A 46 9.30 7.19 6.34
N PHE A 47 8.81 5.98 6.05
CA PHE A 47 7.96 5.27 6.98
C PHE A 47 8.72 4.55 8.09
N ARG A 48 10.03 4.29 7.87
CA ARG A 48 10.99 3.56 8.72
C ARG A 48 10.49 2.26 9.36
N ASN A 49 11.32 1.23 9.29
CA ASN A 49 11.08 -0.11 9.82
C ASN A 49 9.99 -0.88 9.05
N SER A 50 10.43 -1.92 8.33
CA SER A 50 9.58 -2.81 7.54
C SER A 50 8.94 -3.93 8.38
N ASP A 51 9.41 -4.20 9.58
CA ASP A 51 8.92 -5.33 10.40
C ASP A 51 9.03 -5.04 11.90
N GLY A 52 8.02 -5.43 12.67
CA GLY A 52 7.90 -5.20 14.10
C GLY A 52 7.41 -3.81 14.50
N GLN A 53 7.64 -3.46 15.77
CA GLN A 53 7.17 -2.21 16.36
C GLN A 53 7.92 -1.00 15.78
N VAL A 54 7.20 0.07 15.44
CA VAL A 54 7.78 1.32 14.94
C VAL A 54 8.28 2.15 16.12
N THR A 55 9.55 1.96 16.45
CA THR A 55 10.22 2.64 17.58
C THR A 55 11.02 3.88 17.17
N THR A 56 11.18 4.12 15.86
CA THR A 56 12.03 5.19 15.31
C THR A 56 11.49 5.74 13.99
N GLY A 57 11.86 6.99 13.64
CA GLY A 57 11.34 7.70 12.46
C GLY A 57 10.16 8.63 12.80
N PRO A 58 9.57 9.30 11.80
CA PRO A 58 8.52 10.31 12.00
C PRO A 58 7.22 9.74 12.59
N PHE A 59 7.02 8.42 12.51
CA PHE A 59 5.86 7.72 13.06
C PHE A 59 6.19 6.91 14.32
N ALA A 60 7.37 7.13 14.91
CA ALA A 60 7.73 6.52 16.20
C ALA A 60 6.73 6.93 17.29
N ASN A 61 6.37 6.01 18.17
CA ASN A 61 5.45 6.24 19.29
C ASN A 61 4.04 6.70 18.89
N TRP A 62 3.65 6.51 17.63
CA TRP A 62 2.27 6.74 17.22
C TRP A 62 1.35 5.76 17.95
N VAL A 63 0.44 6.30 18.76
CA VAL A 63 -0.52 5.50 19.53
C VAL A 63 -1.73 5.22 18.66
N THR A 64 -1.99 3.94 18.41
CA THR A 64 -3.23 3.48 17.79
C THR A 64 -4.21 3.04 18.88
N PRO A 65 -5.51 2.94 18.61
CA PRO A 65 -6.49 2.43 19.57
C PRO A 65 -6.19 1.03 20.13
N ILE A 66 -5.32 0.27 19.45
CA ILE A 66 -4.91 -1.10 19.80
C ILE A 66 -3.48 -1.18 20.39
N GLY A 67 -2.79 -0.05 20.56
CA GLY A 67 -1.42 0.00 21.10
C GLY A 67 -0.42 0.69 20.17
N ALA A 68 0.87 0.43 20.38
CA ALA A 68 1.92 1.01 19.55
C ALA A 68 1.86 0.49 18.11
N LEU A 69 2.14 1.38 17.15
CA LEU A 69 2.18 1.03 15.73
C LEU A 69 3.18 -0.13 15.48
N THR A 70 2.67 -1.23 14.93
CA THR A 70 3.43 -2.45 14.58
C THR A 70 3.12 -2.80 13.12
N ARG A 71 4.13 -3.31 12.39
CA ARG A 71 4.01 -3.72 10.98
C ARG A 71 4.59 -5.12 10.79
N ASN A 72 4.04 -5.90 9.87
CA ASN A 72 4.55 -7.25 9.57
C ASN A 72 4.61 -7.52 8.07
N ILE A 73 5.62 -6.96 7.39
CA ILE A 73 5.80 -7.10 5.93
C ILE A 73 6.18 -8.53 5.52
N ALA A 74 6.62 -9.35 6.48
CA ALA A 74 7.09 -10.71 6.25
C ALA A 74 5.96 -11.76 6.20
N GLY A 75 4.72 -11.38 6.54
CA GLY A 75 3.57 -12.27 6.73
C GLY A 75 2.92 -12.83 5.45
N GLY A 76 3.71 -13.42 4.55
CA GLY A 76 3.24 -14.47 3.63
C GLY A 76 2.24 -14.14 2.52
N SER A 77 1.85 -12.88 2.29
CA SER A 77 1.02 -12.52 1.14
C SER A 77 1.78 -11.76 0.05
N THR A 78 1.41 -12.04 -1.20
CA THR A 78 2.08 -11.54 -2.39
C THR A 78 1.73 -10.07 -2.66
N LEU A 79 2.76 -9.22 -2.72
CA LEU A 79 2.66 -7.86 -3.27
C LEU A 79 2.20 -7.92 -4.74
N PHE A 80 1.71 -6.80 -5.29
CA PHE A 80 1.41 -6.75 -6.72
C PHE A 80 2.69 -6.98 -7.52
N THR A 81 2.69 -8.00 -8.36
CA THR A 81 3.73 -8.18 -9.38
C THR A 81 3.36 -7.40 -10.64
N LYS A 82 4.36 -7.07 -11.46
CA LYS A 82 4.13 -6.54 -12.81
C LYS A 82 3.27 -7.48 -13.67
N ALA A 83 3.38 -8.79 -13.45
CA ALA A 83 2.54 -9.79 -14.13
C ALA A 83 1.07 -9.64 -13.75
N ASN A 84 0.76 -9.44 -12.46
CA ASN A 84 -0.61 -9.23 -11.98
C ASN A 84 -1.20 -7.95 -12.59
N ILE A 85 -0.44 -6.84 -12.59
CA ILE A 85 -0.91 -5.58 -13.20
C ILE A 85 -1.17 -5.77 -14.71
N ARG A 86 -0.23 -6.37 -15.45
CA ARG A 86 -0.43 -6.62 -16.88
C ARG A 86 -1.66 -7.47 -17.15
N SER A 87 -1.89 -8.50 -16.34
CA SER A 87 -3.06 -9.38 -16.42
C SER A 87 -4.37 -8.60 -16.28
N ILE A 88 -4.47 -7.71 -15.28
CA ILE A 88 -5.63 -6.84 -15.06
C ILE A 88 -5.84 -5.87 -16.23
N LEU A 89 -4.76 -5.26 -16.73
CA LEU A 89 -4.80 -4.32 -17.85
C LEU A 89 -5.17 -4.97 -19.20
N THR A 90 -5.26 -6.30 -19.28
CA THR A 90 -5.82 -6.99 -20.47
C THR A 90 -7.35 -6.94 -20.53
N ARG A 91 -8.02 -6.52 -19.46
CA ARG A 91 -9.48 -6.43 -19.39
C ARG A 91 -9.96 -5.08 -19.90
N PHE A 92 -11.09 -5.07 -20.59
CA PHE A 92 -11.62 -3.86 -21.24
C PHE A 92 -12.78 -3.24 -20.46
N GLN A 93 -13.36 -3.96 -19.50
CA GLN A 93 -14.49 -3.48 -18.71
C GLN A 93 -14.19 -3.52 -17.22
N THR A 94 -14.62 -2.50 -16.50
CA THR A 94 -14.44 -2.42 -15.03
C THR A 94 -15.01 -3.64 -14.30
N ARG A 95 -16.15 -4.18 -14.76
CA ARG A 95 -16.78 -5.38 -14.17
C ARG A 95 -15.90 -6.64 -14.24
N GLU A 96 -14.93 -6.68 -15.15
CA GLU A 96 -14.03 -7.82 -15.33
C GLU A 96 -12.86 -7.78 -14.34
N ILE A 97 -12.68 -6.67 -13.62
CA ILE A 97 -11.60 -6.45 -12.65
C ILE A 97 -12.11 -6.14 -11.24
N THR A 98 -13.41 -5.90 -11.04
CA THR A 98 -14.01 -5.65 -9.73
C THR A 98 -14.97 -6.76 -9.27
N VAL A 99 -15.11 -6.95 -7.96
CA VAL A 99 -16.21 -7.76 -7.38
C VAL A 99 -17.59 -7.23 -7.80
N PRO A 100 -18.62 -8.09 -7.92
CA PRO A 100 -18.61 -9.54 -7.71
C PRO A 100 -18.28 -10.37 -8.97
N THR A 101 -18.11 -9.73 -10.13
CA THR A 101 -18.10 -10.42 -11.44
C THR A 101 -16.71 -10.79 -11.94
N ALA A 102 -15.65 -10.15 -11.44
CA ALA A 102 -14.28 -10.43 -11.86
C ALA A 102 -13.79 -11.78 -11.36
N LEU A 103 -13.12 -12.53 -12.25
CA LEU A 103 -12.38 -13.74 -11.88
C LEU A 103 -11.20 -13.37 -10.97
N LEU A 104 -10.87 -14.23 -10.01
CA LEU A 104 -9.83 -13.98 -8.99
C LEU A 104 -8.49 -13.49 -9.57
N GLN A 105 -8.06 -14.05 -10.69
CA GLN A 105 -6.78 -13.71 -11.35
C GLN A 105 -6.74 -12.31 -12.01
N PHE A 106 -7.90 -11.66 -12.18
CA PHE A 106 -8.03 -10.31 -12.71
C PHE A 106 -8.64 -9.35 -11.69
N ASN A 107 -9.00 -9.85 -10.51
CA ASN A 107 -9.73 -9.10 -9.50
C ASN A 107 -8.77 -8.18 -8.73
N PHE A 108 -8.95 -6.88 -8.91
CA PHE A 108 -8.12 -5.87 -8.28
C PHE A 108 -8.23 -5.89 -6.75
N GLU A 109 -9.43 -6.12 -6.20
CA GLU A 109 -9.64 -6.17 -4.75
C GLU A 109 -8.95 -7.37 -4.10
N PHE A 110 -8.86 -8.50 -4.79
CA PHE A 110 -8.17 -9.69 -4.27
C PHE A 110 -6.68 -9.44 -4.09
N PHE A 111 -6.03 -8.83 -5.08
CA PHE A 111 -4.62 -8.44 -4.96
C PHE A 111 -4.40 -7.35 -3.92
N ARG A 112 -5.31 -6.36 -3.85
CA ARG A 112 -5.30 -5.33 -2.80
C ARG A 112 -5.43 -5.95 -1.40
N ASN A 113 -6.30 -6.95 -1.22
CA ASN A 113 -6.47 -7.65 0.06
C ASN A 113 -5.24 -8.49 0.44
N GLY A 114 -4.49 -8.98 -0.55
CA GLY A 114 -3.16 -9.55 -0.34
C GLY A 114 -2.20 -8.56 0.33
N LEU A 115 -2.15 -7.31 -0.15
CA LEU A 115 -1.31 -6.26 0.46
C LEU A 115 -1.68 -5.98 1.92
N TRP A 116 -2.97 -5.90 2.26
CA TRP A 116 -3.39 -5.62 3.63
C TRP A 116 -2.99 -6.72 4.61
N LYS A 117 -3.01 -7.98 4.16
CA LYS A 117 -2.59 -9.12 4.96
C LYS A 117 -1.08 -9.17 5.19
N SER A 118 -0.27 -8.60 4.29
CA SER A 118 1.17 -8.50 4.47
C SER A 118 1.56 -7.30 5.34
N LEU A 119 0.63 -6.61 6.02
CA LEU A 119 0.99 -5.48 6.90
C LEU A 119 0.61 -5.72 8.36
N GLN A 120 -0.19 -6.76 8.65
CA GLN A 120 -0.68 -7.15 9.98
C GLN A 120 0.19 -8.26 10.59
#